data_AF-A0A7X8V3W3-F1
#
_entry.id   AF-A0A7X8V3W3-F1
#
_cell.length_a   1.000
_cell.length_b   1.000
_cell.length_c   1.000
_cell.angle_alpha   90.00
_cell.angle_beta   90.00
_cell.angle_gamma   90.00
#
_symmetry.space_group_name_H-M   'P 1'
#
loop_
_entity.id
_entity.type
_entity.pdbx_description
1 polymer ?
#
loop_
_entity_poly.entity_id
_entity_poly.type
_entity_poly.pdbx_seq_one_letter_code
_entity_poly.pdbx_strand_id
1 'polypeptide(L)'
;MLSQYLTAVHCGGSLPPQETGLMYNSWYGKFHLEMHWWHAAHFPLWGRVHFLEKSLWWYRKILPKARALAAAQGYAGARWPKTVGPDGEQSPSPISPLLIWEQPHPVIFAELCYRAHPDRATLEKYKEIVFASAAFMVSYTVYDPERDEYLLGPPLIPAQENHKPEESINPTFELEYWRTGLEVAVAWAERLRVLDAGTYEDARECEIQGSGAHGSAAMNPEKWKEVAAKIAKPPHKDGVYLAHENCPETFSKYNQDHPSMVGAMGVLPGKLIDPEIMRNTLKRVWSDWQWETAWGWDFPMCAMTAARLGERALAVEFLLMETPKNTYLLNGHNYQYPGLSAYLPGNGGLLTAVAMMTAGWRGLERPPGRPDRTGPQTGTAAFPDDGSWSVQWEGLYPLL
;
A
#
# COMPACT_ATOMS: atom_id res chain seq x y z
N MET A 1 20.37 8.13 -6.86
CA MET A 1 21.36 8.14 -5.76
C MET A 1 20.91 9.00 -4.58
N LEU A 2 20.56 10.28 -4.76
CA LEU A 2 20.13 11.16 -3.65
C LEU A 2 18.91 10.65 -2.88
N SER A 3 17.81 10.28 -3.54
CA SER A 3 16.63 9.74 -2.84
C SER A 3 16.94 8.53 -1.96
N GLN A 4 17.84 7.64 -2.41
CA GLN A 4 18.24 6.47 -1.61
C GLN A 4 18.99 6.87 -0.34
N TYR A 5 19.86 7.89 -0.42
CA TYR A 5 20.56 8.43 0.74
C TYR A 5 19.59 9.10 1.70
N LEU A 6 18.72 9.98 1.18
CA LEU A 6 17.74 10.71 1.98
C LEU A 6 16.79 9.76 2.71
N THR A 7 16.21 8.77 2.03
CA THR A 7 15.31 7.82 2.69
C THR A 7 16.05 6.92 3.67
N ALA A 8 17.30 6.51 3.40
CA ALA A 8 18.08 5.76 4.38
C ALA A 8 18.32 6.54 5.68
N VAL A 9 18.64 7.84 5.59
CA VAL A 9 18.87 8.71 6.76
C VAL A 9 17.58 9.03 7.49
N HIS A 10 16.53 9.36 6.75
CA HIS A 10 15.32 9.95 7.32
C HIS A 10 14.18 8.95 7.56
N CYS A 11 14.13 7.85 6.81
CA CYS A 11 13.09 6.82 6.88
C CYS A 11 13.60 5.48 7.42
N GLY A 12 14.91 5.22 7.41
CA GLY A 12 15.52 3.94 7.81
C GLY A 12 15.77 3.77 9.32
N GLY A 13 15.10 4.58 10.15
CA GLY A 13 15.23 4.58 11.61
C GLY A 13 14.51 3.43 12.30
N SER A 14 14.55 3.43 13.65
CA SER A 14 13.89 2.40 14.48
C SER A 14 12.40 2.64 14.75
N LEU A 15 11.85 3.74 14.25
CA LEU A 15 10.45 4.11 14.38
C LEU A 15 9.89 4.42 12.98
N PRO A 16 8.57 4.29 12.76
CA PRO A 16 7.95 4.83 11.56
C PRO A 16 8.35 6.31 11.37
N PRO A 17 8.67 6.76 10.16
CA PRO A 17 9.02 8.15 9.92
C PRO A 17 7.78 9.07 9.89
N GLN A 18 7.98 10.34 10.23
CA GLN A 18 7.07 11.40 9.80
C GLN A 18 7.37 11.81 8.34
N GLU A 19 6.51 12.58 7.71
CA GLU A 19 6.56 12.89 6.27
C GLU A 19 7.82 13.68 5.84
N THR A 20 8.39 14.48 6.74
CA THR A 20 9.69 15.20 6.59
C THR A 20 10.87 14.45 7.22
N GLY A 21 10.63 13.24 7.73
CA GLY A 21 11.64 12.41 8.41
C GLY A 21 12.24 13.11 9.63
N LEU A 22 13.57 13.21 9.68
CA LEU A 22 14.28 13.85 10.81
C LEU A 22 14.64 15.32 10.57
N MET A 23 14.13 15.94 9.49
CA MET A 23 14.61 17.25 9.05
C MET A 23 13.99 18.41 9.84
N TYR A 24 12.66 18.44 9.94
CA TYR A 24 11.90 19.39 10.74
C TYR A 24 10.50 18.84 11.00
N ASN A 25 9.74 19.46 11.89
CA ASN A 25 8.39 18.99 12.21
C ASN A 25 7.41 19.39 11.11
N SER A 26 6.88 18.41 10.41
CA SER A 26 5.63 18.52 9.66
C SER A 26 4.55 17.71 10.38
N TRP A 27 3.28 18.05 10.19
CA TRP A 27 2.15 17.42 10.91
C TRP A 27 2.43 17.11 12.39
N TYR A 28 2.89 18.14 13.12
CA TYR A 28 3.19 18.07 14.57
C TYR A 28 4.31 17.07 14.97
N GLY A 29 5.16 16.63 14.05
CA GLY A 29 6.21 15.66 14.37
C GLY A 29 5.70 14.22 14.49
N LYS A 30 4.49 13.94 14.01
CA LYS A 30 3.80 12.65 14.21
C LYS A 30 4.02 11.71 13.03
N PHE A 31 3.94 10.41 13.31
CA PHE A 31 3.91 9.40 12.27
C PHE A 31 2.54 9.45 11.62
N HIS A 32 2.55 9.56 10.30
CA HIS A 32 1.39 9.38 9.44
C HIS A 32 1.51 7.98 8.85
N LEU A 33 0.85 7.00 9.47
CA LEU A 33 1.02 5.58 9.14
C LEU A 33 0.51 5.23 7.74
N GLU A 34 -0.39 6.04 7.20
CA GLU A 34 -0.79 6.00 5.80
C GLU A 34 0.37 6.30 4.85
N MET A 35 1.33 7.13 5.29
CA MET A 35 2.54 7.44 4.53
C MET A 35 3.69 6.47 4.74
N HIS A 36 3.65 5.62 5.77
CA HIS A 36 4.74 4.68 6.07
C HIS A 36 5.06 3.77 4.87
N TRP A 37 4.06 3.43 4.06
CA TRP A 37 4.28 2.65 2.84
C TRP A 37 5.17 3.38 1.85
N TRP A 38 4.86 4.64 1.56
CA TRP A 38 5.66 5.48 0.67
C TRP A 38 7.08 5.67 1.20
N HIS A 39 7.25 5.73 2.52
CA HIS A 39 8.57 5.85 3.13
C HIS A 39 9.45 4.59 3.08
N ALA A 40 8.85 3.40 3.12
CA ALA A 40 9.60 2.19 3.48
C ALA A 40 9.40 0.99 2.55
N ALA A 41 8.32 0.93 1.75
CA ALA A 41 8.05 -0.19 0.86
C ALA A 41 9.15 -0.37 -0.20
N HIS A 42 9.86 0.69 -0.55
CA HIS A 42 10.99 0.62 -1.48
C HIS A 42 12.21 -0.11 -0.91
N PHE A 43 12.43 -0.15 0.42
CA PHE A 43 13.69 -0.68 0.97
C PHE A 43 13.97 -2.14 0.57
N PRO A 44 13.01 -3.07 0.70
CA PRO A 44 13.20 -4.45 0.22
C PRO A 44 13.41 -4.53 -1.29
N LEU A 45 12.73 -3.66 -2.06
CA LEU A 45 12.86 -3.61 -3.53
C LEU A 45 14.26 -3.18 -3.99
N TRP A 46 15.00 -2.48 -3.13
CA TRP A 46 16.39 -2.06 -3.35
C TRP A 46 17.41 -2.96 -2.62
N GLY A 47 17.01 -4.15 -2.18
CA GLY A 47 17.88 -5.10 -1.50
C GLY A 47 18.25 -4.72 -0.06
N ARG A 48 17.46 -3.85 0.59
CA ARG A 48 17.77 -3.29 1.92
C ARG A 48 16.65 -3.51 2.93
N VAL A 49 16.05 -4.70 2.91
CA VAL A 49 14.96 -5.08 3.81
C VAL A 49 15.24 -4.76 5.28
N HIS A 50 16.50 -4.84 5.73
CA HIS A 50 16.93 -4.52 7.08
C HIS A 50 16.59 -3.08 7.54
N PHE A 51 16.37 -2.12 6.64
CA PHE A 51 15.86 -0.79 7.00
C PHE A 51 14.37 -0.80 7.34
N LEU A 52 13.56 -1.54 6.57
CA LEU A 52 12.14 -1.73 6.89
C LEU A 52 11.99 -2.45 8.24
N GLU A 53 12.76 -3.51 8.47
CA GLU A 53 12.64 -4.30 9.71
C GLU A 53 12.93 -3.52 11.00
N LYS A 54 13.74 -2.46 10.92
CA LYS A 54 14.06 -1.61 12.08
C LYS A 54 12.85 -0.91 12.67
N SER A 55 11.82 -0.62 11.88
CA SER A 55 10.60 0.06 12.34
C SER A 55 9.47 -0.91 12.71
N LEU A 56 9.46 -2.14 12.16
CA LEU A 56 8.32 -3.05 12.30
C LEU A 56 8.08 -3.60 13.71
N TRP A 57 9.08 -3.62 14.59
CA TRP A 57 8.88 -3.98 16.00
C TRP A 57 7.88 -3.03 16.70
N TRP A 58 7.77 -1.79 16.22
CA TRP A 58 6.88 -0.78 16.79
C TRP A 58 5.41 -1.17 16.65
N TYR A 59 4.99 -1.75 15.52
CA TYR A 59 3.63 -2.28 15.34
C TYR A 59 3.29 -3.34 16.40
N ARG A 60 4.25 -4.23 16.71
CA ARG A 60 4.09 -5.21 17.81
C ARG A 60 4.00 -4.53 19.18
N LYS A 61 4.81 -3.50 19.42
CA LYS A 61 4.78 -2.73 20.69
C LYS A 61 3.40 -2.10 20.93
N ILE A 62 2.79 -1.51 19.89
CA ILE A 62 1.51 -0.80 20.02
C ILE A 62 0.28 -1.68 19.77
N LEU A 63 0.48 -2.96 19.44
CA LEU A 63 -0.61 -3.89 19.14
C LEU A 63 -1.72 -3.93 20.22
N PRO A 64 -1.41 -3.92 21.55
CA PRO A 64 -2.46 -3.83 22.57
C PRO A 64 -3.33 -2.57 22.43
N LYS A 65 -2.73 -1.43 22.06
CA LYS A 65 -3.47 -0.17 21.84
C LYS A 65 -4.28 -0.21 20.55
N ALA A 66 -3.73 -0.78 19.47
CA ALA A 66 -4.44 -0.97 18.22
C ALA A 66 -5.68 -1.88 18.39
N ARG A 67 -5.56 -2.93 19.22
CA ARG A 67 -6.70 -3.78 19.62
C ARG A 67 -7.73 -3.02 20.46
N ALA A 68 -7.27 -2.23 21.42
CA ALA A 68 -8.17 -1.40 22.23
C ALA A 68 -8.92 -0.36 21.39
N LEU A 69 -8.25 0.24 20.41
CA LEU A 69 -8.86 1.19 19.47
C LEU A 69 -9.92 0.52 18.60
N ALA A 70 -9.64 -0.66 18.03
CA ALA A 70 -10.62 -1.45 17.30
C ALA A 70 -11.85 -1.78 18.17
N ALA A 71 -11.61 -2.30 19.38
CA ALA A 71 -12.68 -2.68 20.31
C ALA A 71 -13.53 -1.47 20.74
N ALA A 72 -12.93 -0.31 20.97
CA ALA A 72 -13.64 0.92 21.30
C ALA A 72 -14.57 1.41 20.17
N GLN A 73 -14.28 1.02 18.93
CA GLN A 73 -15.10 1.28 17.75
C GLN A 73 -16.04 0.11 17.39
N GLY A 74 -16.06 -0.97 18.19
CA GLY A 74 -16.90 -2.15 17.95
C GLY A 74 -16.32 -3.18 16.97
N TYR A 75 -15.04 -3.05 16.59
CA TYR A 75 -14.37 -3.94 15.66
C TYR A 75 -13.49 -4.97 16.39
N ALA A 76 -13.23 -6.10 15.71
CA ALA A 76 -12.25 -7.09 16.16
C ALA A 76 -10.84 -6.74 15.64
N GLY A 77 -9.84 -7.55 16.01
CA GLY A 77 -8.49 -7.39 15.48
C GLY A 77 -7.77 -6.13 15.98
N ALA A 78 -6.91 -5.57 15.14
CA ALA A 78 -6.12 -4.37 15.43
C ALA A 78 -6.39 -3.28 14.39
N ARG A 79 -6.87 -2.12 14.87
CA ARG A 79 -6.97 -0.90 14.06
C ARG A 79 -5.71 -0.07 14.28
N TRP A 80 -4.96 0.15 13.21
CA TRP A 80 -3.75 0.97 13.25
C TRP A 80 -4.12 2.46 13.19
N PRO A 81 -3.59 3.32 14.06
CA PRO A 81 -3.94 4.74 14.04
C PRO A 81 -3.24 5.48 12.89
N LYS A 82 -3.95 6.34 12.14
CA LYS A 82 -3.36 7.24 11.13
C LYS A 82 -2.21 8.10 11.69
N THR A 83 -2.55 9.03 12.59
CA THR A 83 -1.60 10.02 13.14
C THR A 83 -1.22 9.64 14.56
N VAL A 84 0.04 9.33 14.82
CA VAL A 84 0.45 8.65 16.06
C VAL A 84 1.90 8.97 16.47
N GLY A 85 2.19 8.89 17.77
CA GLY A 85 3.55 9.06 18.31
C GLY A 85 4.26 7.74 18.65
N PRO A 86 5.50 7.79 19.17
CA PRO A 86 6.24 6.61 19.64
C PRO A 86 5.55 5.80 20.75
N ASP A 87 4.61 6.42 21.45
CA ASP A 87 3.76 5.83 22.49
C ASP A 87 2.60 5.00 21.94
N GLY A 88 2.26 5.13 20.66
CA GLY A 88 1.12 4.46 20.04
C GLY A 88 -0.23 5.12 20.35
N GLU A 89 -0.25 6.32 20.95
CA GLU A 89 -1.50 7.06 21.19
C GLU A 89 -1.93 7.80 19.92
N GLN A 90 -3.17 7.57 19.49
CA GLN A 90 -3.74 8.29 18.35
C GLN A 90 -3.84 9.78 18.67
N SER A 91 -3.31 10.62 17.78
CA SER A 91 -3.35 12.07 17.95
C SER A 91 -4.71 12.64 17.53
N PRO A 92 -5.18 13.76 18.13
CA PRO A 92 -6.42 14.41 17.73
C PRO A 92 -6.40 14.83 16.26
N SER A 93 -7.43 14.45 15.52
CA SER A 93 -7.59 14.77 14.10
C SER A 93 -9.01 14.45 13.65
N PRO A 94 -9.62 15.26 12.77
CA PRO A 94 -10.93 14.97 12.20
C PRO A 94 -10.91 13.81 11.18
N ILE A 95 -9.72 13.50 10.63
CA ILE A 95 -9.55 12.48 9.58
C ILE A 95 -9.11 11.13 10.18
N SER A 96 -8.20 11.17 11.16
CA SER A 96 -7.52 9.97 11.66
C SER A 96 -8.44 8.86 12.19
N PRO A 97 -9.60 9.14 12.82
CA PRO A 97 -10.52 8.08 13.27
C PRO A 97 -11.26 7.38 12.13
N LEU A 98 -11.32 7.99 10.93
CA LEU A 98 -12.21 7.63 9.83
C LEU A 98 -11.46 7.08 8.61
N LEU A 99 -10.17 7.39 8.51
CA LEU A 99 -9.29 6.90 7.45
C LEU A 99 -8.95 5.41 7.65
N ILE A 100 -8.89 4.66 6.54
CA ILE A 100 -8.76 3.20 6.58
C ILE A 100 -7.70 2.61 5.63
N TRP A 101 -7.15 3.38 4.70
CA TRP A 101 -6.23 2.81 3.71
C TRP A 101 -4.87 2.40 4.29
N GLU A 102 -4.58 2.80 5.54
CA GLU A 102 -3.37 2.39 6.23
C GLU A 102 -3.44 1.00 6.87
N GLN A 103 -4.66 0.47 7.02
CA GLN A 103 -4.92 -0.76 7.77
C GLN A 103 -4.22 -2.00 7.18
N PRO A 104 -4.11 -2.14 5.84
CA PRO A 104 -3.39 -3.27 5.24
C PRO A 104 -1.86 -3.10 5.21
N HIS A 105 -1.31 -1.90 5.45
CA HIS A 105 0.15 -1.64 5.34
C HIS A 105 1.02 -2.65 6.11
N PRO A 106 0.72 -2.98 7.38
CA PRO A 106 1.57 -3.90 8.15
C PRO A 106 1.57 -5.33 7.59
N VAL A 107 0.47 -5.75 6.95
CA VAL A 107 0.38 -7.03 6.25
C VAL A 107 1.34 -7.04 5.04
N ILE A 108 1.35 -5.95 4.28
CA ILE A 108 2.25 -5.80 3.14
C ILE A 108 3.71 -5.72 3.56
N PHE A 109 4.04 -4.98 4.63
CA PHE A 109 5.41 -4.93 5.13
C PHE A 109 5.90 -6.30 5.57
N ALA A 110 5.05 -7.07 6.27
CA ALA A 110 5.38 -8.43 6.64
C ALA A 110 5.64 -9.31 5.41
N GLU A 111 4.81 -9.22 4.36
CA GLU A 111 5.03 -9.95 3.11
C GLU A 111 6.32 -9.53 2.41
N LEU A 112 6.66 -8.23 2.37
CA LEU A 112 7.93 -7.77 1.82
C LEU A 112 9.13 -8.33 2.60
N CYS A 113 9.03 -8.41 3.94
CA CYS A 113 10.05 -9.07 4.76
C CYS A 113 10.14 -10.57 4.48
N TYR A 114 9.01 -11.28 4.39
CA TYR A 114 8.98 -12.70 4.07
C TYR A 114 9.55 -12.99 2.68
N ARG A 115 9.31 -12.12 1.70
CA ARG A 115 9.91 -12.27 0.36
C ARG A 115 11.43 -12.14 0.38
N ALA A 116 11.98 -11.35 1.28
CA ALA A 116 13.43 -11.27 1.47
C ALA A 116 13.99 -12.42 2.34
N HIS A 117 13.17 -12.95 3.25
CA HIS A 117 13.50 -14.01 4.19
C HIS A 117 12.37 -15.07 4.25
N PRO A 118 12.29 -15.99 3.26
CA PRO A 118 11.17 -16.91 3.12
C PRO A 118 11.28 -18.10 4.09
N ASP A 119 11.34 -17.81 5.38
CA ASP A 119 11.57 -18.79 6.44
C ASP A 119 10.50 -18.74 7.53
N ARG A 120 10.48 -19.80 8.36
CA ARG A 120 9.56 -19.92 9.49
C ARG A 120 9.76 -18.82 10.52
N ALA A 121 11.01 -18.40 10.77
CA ALA A 121 11.30 -17.37 11.76
C ALA A 121 10.61 -16.04 11.41
N THR A 122 10.60 -15.68 10.13
CA THR A 122 9.94 -14.47 9.63
C THR A 122 8.42 -14.57 9.73
N LEU A 123 7.84 -15.72 9.39
CA LEU A 123 6.40 -15.97 9.57
C LEU A 123 6.00 -15.86 11.04
N GLU A 124 6.72 -16.52 11.95
CA GLU A 124 6.42 -16.48 13.38
C GLU A 124 6.61 -15.07 13.97
N LYS A 125 7.62 -14.32 13.49
CA LYS A 125 7.92 -12.96 13.95
C LYS A 125 6.78 -11.97 13.68
N TYR A 126 6.13 -12.06 12.51
CA TYR A 126 5.11 -11.09 12.09
C TYR A 126 3.68 -11.62 12.08
N LYS A 127 3.44 -12.92 12.36
CA LYS A 127 2.09 -13.53 12.31
C LYS A 127 1.03 -12.76 13.09
N GLU A 128 1.39 -12.25 14.27
CA GLU A 128 0.41 -11.58 15.14
C GLU A 128 -0.06 -10.25 14.54
N ILE A 129 0.84 -9.51 13.88
CA ILE A 129 0.52 -8.27 13.17
C ILE A 129 -0.37 -8.59 11.96
N VAL A 130 -0.01 -9.61 11.18
CA VAL A 130 -0.76 -10.01 9.99
C VAL A 130 -2.18 -10.44 10.35
N PHE A 131 -2.33 -11.36 11.32
CA PHE A 131 -3.62 -11.91 11.70
C PHE A 131 -4.50 -10.91 12.43
N ALA A 132 -3.94 -10.06 13.29
CA ALA A 132 -4.71 -9.00 13.94
C ALA A 132 -5.21 -7.96 12.93
N SER A 133 -4.40 -7.61 11.92
CA SER A 133 -4.83 -6.71 10.83
C SER A 133 -5.95 -7.33 10.00
N ALA A 134 -5.81 -8.60 9.61
CA ALA A 134 -6.83 -9.32 8.85
C ALA A 134 -8.15 -9.47 9.62
N ALA A 135 -8.09 -9.73 10.93
CA ALA A 135 -9.27 -9.77 11.78
C ALA A 135 -10.00 -8.41 11.82
N PHE A 136 -9.26 -7.30 11.90
CA PHE A 136 -9.85 -5.97 11.81
C PHE A 136 -10.49 -5.74 10.44
N MET A 137 -9.76 -5.98 9.37
CA MET A 137 -10.23 -5.82 8.00
C MET A 137 -11.54 -6.57 7.72
N VAL A 138 -11.66 -7.81 8.21
CA VAL A 138 -12.91 -8.59 8.12
C VAL A 138 -14.01 -8.04 9.01
N SER A 139 -13.71 -7.61 10.24
CA SER A 139 -14.74 -7.06 11.13
C SER A 139 -15.24 -5.68 10.69
N TYR A 140 -14.46 -4.97 9.87
CA TYR A 140 -14.80 -3.66 9.34
C TYR A 140 -15.83 -3.73 8.20
N THR A 141 -15.83 -4.82 7.43
CA THR A 141 -16.75 -4.95 6.29
C THR A 141 -18.18 -5.23 6.75
N VAL A 142 -19.15 -4.75 5.96
CA VAL A 142 -20.57 -5.05 6.15
C VAL A 142 -21.03 -5.95 5.01
N TYR A 143 -21.63 -7.09 5.32
CA TYR A 143 -22.20 -7.96 4.29
C TYR A 143 -23.55 -7.42 3.83
N ASP A 144 -23.69 -7.22 2.52
CA ASP A 144 -24.92 -6.85 1.84
C ASP A 144 -25.53 -8.10 1.17
N PRO A 145 -26.68 -8.60 1.67
CA PRO A 145 -27.32 -9.80 1.14
C PRO A 145 -28.00 -9.59 -0.21
N GLU A 146 -28.33 -8.35 -0.60
CA GLU A 146 -28.94 -8.06 -1.90
C GLU A 146 -27.90 -8.12 -3.00
N ARG A 147 -26.67 -7.64 -2.70
CA ARG A 147 -25.53 -7.67 -3.62
C ARG A 147 -24.73 -8.98 -3.56
N ASP A 148 -24.89 -9.75 -2.48
CA ASP A 148 -23.99 -10.84 -2.10
C ASP A 148 -22.53 -10.38 -2.01
N GLU A 149 -22.31 -9.18 -1.47
CA GLU A 149 -21.01 -8.52 -1.41
C GLU A 149 -20.66 -8.02 0.01
N TYR A 150 -19.37 -7.93 0.32
CA TYR A 150 -18.85 -7.22 1.48
C TYR A 150 -18.50 -5.79 1.10
N LEU A 151 -19.11 -4.82 1.78
CA LEU A 151 -18.96 -3.40 1.51
C LEU A 151 -17.95 -2.76 2.47
N LEU A 152 -17.26 -1.73 1.99
CA LEU A 152 -16.52 -0.77 2.81
C LEU A 152 -17.35 0.51 2.90
N GLY A 153 -18.12 0.66 3.98
CA GLY A 153 -19.12 1.71 4.13
C GLY A 153 -18.79 2.77 5.18
N PRO A 154 -19.63 3.80 5.27
CA PRO A 154 -19.45 4.91 6.21
C PRO A 154 -19.58 4.45 7.68
N PRO A 155 -18.93 5.17 8.63
CA PRO A 155 -18.12 6.35 8.39
C PRO A 155 -16.72 5.99 7.88
N LEU A 156 -16.32 6.54 6.73
CA LEU A 156 -15.10 6.15 6.01
C LEU A 156 -14.50 7.35 5.30
N ILE A 157 -13.19 7.59 5.44
CA ILE A 157 -12.45 8.52 4.57
C ILE A 157 -11.49 7.72 3.69
N PRO A 158 -11.62 7.81 2.35
CA PRO A 158 -10.68 7.15 1.44
C PRO A 158 -9.36 7.92 1.37
N ALA A 159 -8.36 7.32 0.73
CA ALA A 159 -7.01 7.85 0.58
C ALA A 159 -6.94 9.23 -0.08
N GLN A 160 -7.98 9.66 -0.80
CA GLN A 160 -8.07 10.99 -1.37
C GLN A 160 -8.35 12.10 -0.33
N GLU A 161 -8.82 11.74 0.87
CA GLU A 161 -9.03 12.62 2.03
C GLU A 161 -9.97 13.83 1.86
N ASN A 162 -10.61 13.99 0.71
CA ASN A 162 -11.47 15.13 0.37
C ASN A 162 -12.98 14.78 0.27
N HIS A 163 -13.37 13.57 0.68
CA HIS A 163 -14.75 13.09 0.65
C HIS A 163 -15.40 13.13 2.03
N LYS A 164 -16.72 13.28 2.05
CA LYS A 164 -17.47 13.26 3.30
C LYS A 164 -17.50 11.85 3.89
N PRO A 165 -17.18 11.69 5.18
CA PRO A 165 -17.10 10.36 5.78
C PRO A 165 -18.44 9.61 5.83
N GLU A 166 -19.54 10.34 5.92
CA GLU A 166 -20.90 9.79 5.99
C GLU A 166 -21.45 9.33 4.63
N GLU A 167 -20.85 9.74 3.52
CA GLU A 167 -21.29 9.43 2.14
C GLU A 167 -20.39 8.41 1.43
N SER A 168 -19.12 8.30 1.86
CA SER A 168 -18.11 7.48 1.20
C SER A 168 -18.38 5.99 1.38
N ILE A 169 -18.43 5.25 0.28
CA ILE A 169 -18.65 3.81 0.26
C ILE A 169 -17.96 3.17 -0.93
N ASN A 170 -17.37 2.00 -0.71
CA ASN A 170 -16.70 1.19 -1.71
C ASN A 170 -15.65 1.96 -2.54
N PRO A 171 -14.66 2.65 -1.92
CA PRO A 171 -13.61 3.32 -2.68
C PRO A 171 -12.73 2.34 -3.47
N THR A 172 -12.40 2.70 -4.71
CA THR A 172 -11.71 1.80 -5.65
C THR A 172 -10.38 1.26 -5.12
N PHE A 173 -9.56 2.11 -4.51
CA PHE A 173 -8.23 1.72 -4.01
C PHE A 173 -8.33 0.80 -2.80
N GLU A 174 -9.18 1.16 -1.83
CA GLU A 174 -9.38 0.45 -0.59
C GLU A 174 -9.97 -0.94 -0.79
N LEU A 175 -10.90 -1.11 -1.73
CA LEU A 175 -11.45 -2.43 -2.06
C LEU A 175 -10.37 -3.41 -2.54
N GLU A 176 -9.53 -2.97 -3.48
CA GLU A 176 -8.40 -3.77 -3.95
C GLU A 176 -7.39 -4.02 -2.83
N TYR A 177 -7.18 -3.03 -1.95
CA TYR A 177 -6.23 -3.18 -0.86
C TYR A 177 -6.73 -4.16 0.20
N TRP A 178 -8.02 -4.11 0.53
CA TRP A 178 -8.65 -5.06 1.43
C TRP A 178 -8.52 -6.48 0.92
N ARG A 179 -8.87 -6.70 -0.35
CA ARG A 179 -8.71 -8.02 -0.98
C ARG A 179 -7.26 -8.49 -0.92
N THR A 180 -6.33 -7.65 -1.35
CA THR A 180 -4.90 -7.99 -1.39
C THR A 180 -4.37 -8.33 0.00
N GLY A 181 -4.68 -7.52 1.01
CA GLY A 181 -4.25 -7.76 2.38
C GLY A 181 -4.81 -9.06 2.96
N LEU A 182 -6.09 -9.36 2.72
CA LEU A 182 -6.71 -10.60 3.18
C LEU A 182 -6.14 -11.83 2.47
N GLU A 183 -5.90 -11.76 1.15
CA GLU A 183 -5.26 -12.85 0.40
C GLU A 183 -3.82 -13.11 0.89
N VAL A 184 -3.06 -12.06 1.22
CA VAL A 184 -1.74 -12.22 1.84
C VAL A 184 -1.86 -12.87 3.22
N ALA A 185 -2.82 -12.45 4.06
CA ALA A 185 -3.02 -13.05 5.38
C ALA A 185 -3.42 -14.54 5.29
N VAL A 186 -4.24 -14.90 4.30
CA VAL A 186 -4.57 -16.31 4.00
C VAL A 186 -3.31 -17.09 3.60
N ALA A 187 -2.48 -16.56 2.70
CA ALA A 187 -1.23 -17.19 2.32
C ALA A 187 -0.28 -17.39 3.51
N TRP A 188 -0.26 -16.46 4.46
CA TRP A 188 0.49 -16.60 5.72
C TRP A 188 -0.01 -17.76 6.58
N ALA A 189 -1.34 -17.88 6.75
CA ALA A 189 -1.93 -18.99 7.49
C ALA A 189 -1.62 -20.35 6.83
N GLU A 190 -1.71 -20.43 5.50
CA GLU A 190 -1.41 -21.65 4.73
C GLU A 190 0.08 -22.04 4.84
N ARG A 191 1.00 -21.08 4.70
CA ARG A 191 2.44 -21.34 4.86
C ARG A 191 2.78 -21.87 6.26
N LEU A 192 2.17 -21.32 7.32
CA LEU A 192 2.36 -21.80 8.69
C LEU A 192 1.79 -23.22 8.89
N ARG A 193 0.59 -23.50 8.36
CA ARG A 193 -0.01 -24.85 8.45
C ARG A 193 0.85 -25.92 7.79
N VAL A 194 1.36 -25.66 6.59
CA VAL A 194 2.25 -26.61 5.87
C VAL A 194 3.52 -26.90 6.67
N LEU A 195 4.07 -25.87 7.34
CA LEU A 195 5.25 -26.03 8.19
C LEU A 195 4.97 -26.80 9.50
N ASP A 196 3.74 -26.74 10.01
CA ASP A 196 3.33 -27.48 11.22
C ASP A 196 2.96 -28.94 10.91
N ALA A 197 2.36 -29.20 9.75
CA ALA A 197 1.94 -30.54 9.33
C ALA A 197 3.04 -31.36 8.65
N GLY A 198 4.17 -30.75 8.28
CA GLY A 198 5.29 -31.43 7.60
C GLY A 198 5.09 -31.65 6.10
N THR A 199 3.85 -31.80 5.61
CA THR A 199 3.49 -31.80 4.18
C THR A 199 2.17 -31.05 3.89
N TYR A 200 1.90 -30.77 2.60
CA TYR A 200 0.69 -30.07 2.15
C TYR A 200 -0.59 -30.92 2.28
N GLU A 201 -0.45 -32.25 2.23
CA GLU A 201 -1.55 -33.21 2.35
C GLU A 201 -2.00 -33.34 3.82
N ASP A 202 -1.03 -33.43 4.74
CA ASP A 202 -1.27 -33.49 6.18
C ASP A 202 -1.92 -32.19 6.73
N ALA A 203 -1.62 -31.04 6.11
CA ALA A 203 -2.17 -29.74 6.49
C ALA A 203 -3.68 -29.59 6.21
N ARG A 204 -4.25 -30.39 5.29
CA ARG A 204 -5.70 -30.38 4.98
C ARG A 204 -6.53 -31.09 6.05
N GLU A 205 -5.94 -32.01 6.80
CA GLU A 205 -6.63 -32.83 7.81
C GLU A 205 -6.60 -32.21 9.22
N CYS A 206 -5.75 -31.20 9.46
CA CYS A 206 -5.68 -30.50 10.74
C CYS A 206 -6.83 -29.48 10.88
N GLU A 207 -7.91 -29.86 11.56
CA GLU A 207 -8.91 -28.91 12.05
C GLU A 207 -8.29 -27.92 13.04
N ILE A 208 -8.65 -26.63 12.92
CA ILE A 208 -8.24 -25.59 13.86
C ILE A 208 -8.95 -25.85 15.20
N GLN A 209 -8.37 -26.65 16.07
CA GLN A 209 -8.84 -26.75 17.45
C GLN A 209 -8.46 -25.45 18.19
N GLY A 210 -9.45 -24.57 18.34
CA GLY A 210 -9.36 -23.41 19.21
C GLY A 210 -9.23 -23.86 20.66
N SER A 211 -8.02 -23.80 21.21
CA SER A 211 -7.79 -23.99 22.65
C SER A 211 -8.22 -22.72 23.39
N GLY A 212 -9.12 -22.91 24.36
CA GLY A 212 -9.86 -21.85 25.02
C GLY A 212 -9.13 -21.03 26.07
N ALA A 213 -9.90 -20.09 26.62
CA ALA A 213 -9.67 -19.30 27.83
C ALA A 213 -8.50 -18.29 27.78
N HIS A 214 -8.56 -17.38 26.80
CA HIS A 214 -8.29 -15.93 26.86
C HIS A 214 -7.96 -15.42 25.44
N GLY A 215 -8.94 -14.89 24.70
CA GLY A 215 -8.67 -13.99 23.55
C GLY A 215 -8.67 -14.56 22.11
N SER A 216 -9.33 -15.68 21.80
CA SER A 216 -9.29 -16.29 20.45
C SER A 216 -10.44 -15.89 19.50
N ALA A 217 -10.80 -14.61 19.40
CA ALA A 217 -11.67 -14.14 18.32
C ALA A 217 -10.91 -13.87 16.98
N ALA A 218 -9.66 -14.32 16.84
CA ALA A 218 -8.68 -13.66 15.95
C ALA A 218 -8.06 -14.50 14.80
N MET A 219 -8.45 -15.75 14.57
CA MET A 219 -7.91 -16.59 13.48
C MET A 219 -9.04 -17.34 12.77
N ASN A 220 -9.53 -16.79 11.65
CA ASN A 220 -10.51 -17.46 10.81
C ASN A 220 -10.16 -17.27 9.31
N PRO A 221 -9.17 -18.04 8.80
CA PRO A 221 -8.73 -17.91 7.40
C PRO A 221 -9.84 -18.17 6.39
N GLU A 222 -10.83 -18.99 6.71
CA GLU A 222 -11.97 -19.24 5.82
C GLU A 222 -12.86 -18.00 5.71
N LYS A 223 -13.08 -17.26 6.81
CA LYS A 223 -13.76 -15.97 6.75
C LYS A 223 -12.96 -14.93 5.96
N TRP A 224 -11.63 -14.93 6.10
CA TRP A 224 -10.76 -14.02 5.33
C TRP A 224 -10.87 -14.31 3.83
N LYS A 225 -10.86 -15.58 3.43
CA LYS A 225 -11.10 -16.03 2.04
C LYS A 225 -12.48 -15.59 1.55
N GLU A 226 -13.52 -15.80 2.35
CA GLU A 226 -14.90 -15.42 2.01
C GLU A 226 -15.00 -13.91 1.74
N VAL A 227 -14.51 -13.08 2.67
CA VAL A 227 -14.54 -11.62 2.51
C VAL A 227 -13.71 -11.15 1.31
N ALA A 228 -12.51 -11.69 1.12
CA ALA A 228 -11.67 -11.33 -0.03
C ALA A 228 -12.31 -11.71 -1.37
N ALA A 229 -13.01 -12.85 -1.43
CA ALA A 229 -13.67 -13.34 -2.65
C ALA A 229 -14.97 -12.59 -2.96
N LYS A 230 -15.69 -12.14 -1.92
CA LYS A 230 -16.98 -11.46 -2.03
C LYS A 230 -16.91 -9.96 -1.76
N ILE A 231 -15.73 -9.35 -1.72
CA ILE A 231 -15.66 -7.89 -1.54
C ILE A 231 -16.31 -7.18 -2.74
N ALA A 232 -16.95 -6.05 -2.48
CA ALA A 232 -17.62 -5.26 -3.51
C ALA A 232 -16.68 -4.95 -4.68
N LYS A 233 -17.23 -4.96 -5.89
CA LYS A 233 -16.48 -4.59 -7.09
C LYS A 233 -16.18 -3.08 -7.10
N PRO A 234 -14.98 -2.66 -7.55
CA PRO A 234 -14.66 -1.26 -7.65
C PRO A 234 -15.65 -0.51 -8.55
N PRO A 235 -16.21 0.61 -8.09
CA PRO A 235 -17.26 1.32 -8.80
C PRO A 235 -16.68 2.03 -10.03
N HIS A 236 -17.34 1.86 -11.17
CA HIS A 236 -16.99 2.56 -12.39
C HIS A 236 -18.23 3.08 -13.11
N LYS A 237 -18.07 4.18 -13.84
CA LYS A 237 -19.12 4.80 -14.65
C LYS A 237 -18.51 5.34 -15.93
N ASP A 238 -19.21 5.20 -17.05
CA ASP A 238 -18.77 5.71 -18.35
C ASP A 238 -17.35 5.26 -18.74
N GLY A 239 -17.00 4.01 -18.39
CA GLY A 239 -15.70 3.41 -18.72
C GLY A 239 -14.51 3.87 -17.88
N VAL A 240 -14.73 4.54 -16.74
CA VAL A 240 -13.67 4.96 -15.79
C VAL A 240 -14.03 4.63 -14.34
N TYR A 241 -13.04 4.30 -13.52
CA TYR A 241 -13.22 4.05 -12.08
C TYR A 241 -13.49 5.36 -11.32
N LEU A 242 -14.39 5.28 -10.35
CA LEU A 242 -14.76 6.40 -9.47
C LEU A 242 -13.92 6.37 -8.18
N ALA A 243 -13.81 7.53 -7.53
CA ALA A 243 -13.20 7.66 -6.22
C ALA A 243 -13.87 6.74 -5.19
N HIS A 244 -15.19 6.75 -5.19
CA HIS A 244 -16.06 5.86 -4.42
C HIS A 244 -17.43 5.77 -5.11
N GLU A 245 -18.29 4.84 -4.68
CA GLU A 245 -19.52 4.48 -5.40
C GLU A 245 -20.49 5.66 -5.56
N ASN A 246 -20.62 6.47 -4.50
CA ASN A 246 -21.44 7.68 -4.48
C ASN A 246 -20.77 8.94 -5.11
N CYS A 247 -19.67 8.81 -5.88
CA CYS A 247 -18.92 9.96 -6.43
C CYS A 247 -18.92 10.01 -7.98
N PRO A 248 -20.07 10.25 -8.64
CA PRO A 248 -20.11 10.39 -10.10
C PRO A 248 -19.32 11.61 -10.61
N GLU A 249 -19.04 12.58 -9.74
CA GLU A 249 -18.29 13.82 -10.04
C GLU A 249 -16.76 13.67 -9.80
N THR A 250 -16.24 12.44 -9.73
CA THR A 250 -14.81 12.13 -9.48
C THR A 250 -13.87 12.97 -10.37
N PHE A 251 -14.19 13.11 -11.65
CA PHE A 251 -13.34 13.79 -12.64
C PHE A 251 -13.77 15.23 -12.96
N SER A 252 -14.59 15.84 -12.10
CA SER A 252 -15.02 17.23 -12.27
C SER A 252 -14.90 18.02 -10.99
N LYS A 253 -15.64 17.63 -9.94
CA LYS A 253 -15.66 18.34 -8.66
C LYS A 253 -14.59 17.82 -7.69
N TYR A 254 -14.24 16.54 -7.83
CA TYR A 254 -13.29 15.86 -6.96
C TYR A 254 -12.00 15.46 -7.68
N ASN A 255 -11.65 16.15 -8.78
CA ASN A 255 -10.43 15.92 -9.57
C ASN A 255 -9.21 16.67 -9.01
N GLN A 256 -9.11 16.71 -7.69
CA GLN A 256 -8.06 17.38 -6.93
C GLN A 256 -7.48 16.41 -5.89
N ASP A 257 -6.32 16.76 -5.33
CA ASP A 257 -5.63 15.93 -4.35
C ASP A 257 -5.20 14.57 -4.96
N HIS A 258 -5.21 13.47 -4.21
CA HIS A 258 -4.70 12.18 -4.68
C HIS A 258 -5.64 11.48 -5.69
N PRO A 259 -5.19 11.10 -6.91
CA PRO A 259 -5.97 10.28 -7.84
C PRO A 259 -5.97 8.79 -7.44
N SER A 260 -6.33 8.48 -6.20
CA SER A 260 -6.05 7.19 -5.53
C SER A 260 -6.59 5.96 -6.26
N MET A 261 -7.65 6.10 -7.08
CA MET A 261 -8.24 5.01 -7.87
C MET A 261 -7.19 4.28 -8.71
N VAL A 262 -6.22 5.00 -9.28
CA VAL A 262 -5.17 4.41 -10.12
C VAL A 262 -4.23 3.51 -9.30
N GLY A 263 -4.07 3.81 -8.01
CA GLY A 263 -3.29 3.02 -7.07
C GLY A 263 -3.75 1.55 -6.97
N ALA A 264 -5.01 1.25 -7.31
CA ALA A 264 -5.53 -0.11 -7.31
C ALA A 264 -4.80 -1.03 -8.30
N MET A 265 -4.16 -0.49 -9.33
CA MET A 265 -3.37 -1.28 -10.29
C MET A 265 -1.90 -0.87 -10.34
N GLY A 266 -1.52 0.32 -9.84
CA GLY A 266 -0.10 0.68 -9.72
C GLY A 266 0.56 0.10 -8.48
N VAL A 267 0.08 0.55 -7.32
CA VAL A 267 0.58 0.19 -5.98
C VAL A 267 0.21 -1.25 -5.63
N LEU A 268 -0.95 -1.70 -6.09
CA LEU A 268 -1.54 -2.99 -5.79
C LEU A 268 -1.59 -3.91 -7.02
N PRO A 269 -1.83 -5.22 -6.84
CA PRO A 269 -1.85 -6.18 -7.93
C PRO A 269 -2.87 -5.92 -9.05
N GLY A 270 -4.00 -5.28 -8.75
CA GLY A 270 -5.08 -4.98 -9.69
C GLY A 270 -6.00 -6.16 -9.97
N LYS A 271 -6.23 -7.06 -9.01
CA LYS A 271 -7.03 -8.29 -9.19
C LYS A 271 -8.53 -8.03 -9.32
N LEU A 272 -9.04 -6.92 -8.81
CA LEU A 272 -10.42 -6.46 -9.03
C LEU A 272 -10.56 -5.52 -10.23
N ILE A 273 -9.46 -5.21 -10.91
CA ILE A 273 -9.38 -4.09 -11.84
C ILE A 273 -9.34 -4.58 -13.28
N ASP A 274 -10.24 -4.05 -14.10
CA ASP A 274 -10.22 -4.20 -15.54
C ASP A 274 -9.13 -3.29 -16.14
N PRO A 275 -8.15 -3.85 -16.87
CA PRO A 275 -7.05 -3.05 -17.43
C PRO A 275 -7.49 -1.99 -18.45
N GLU A 276 -8.57 -2.21 -19.20
CA GLU A 276 -9.05 -1.22 -20.17
C GLU A 276 -9.73 -0.04 -19.48
N ILE A 277 -10.60 -0.31 -18.50
CA ILE A 277 -11.22 0.73 -17.68
C ILE A 277 -10.14 1.51 -16.92
N MET A 278 -9.13 0.83 -16.36
CA MET A 278 -8.03 1.50 -15.66
C MET A 278 -7.16 2.34 -16.59
N ARG A 279 -6.92 1.89 -17.83
CA ARG A 279 -6.24 2.71 -18.84
C ARG A 279 -7.02 3.98 -19.17
N ASN A 280 -8.33 3.88 -19.32
CA ASN A 280 -9.18 5.05 -19.55
C ASN A 280 -9.18 5.98 -18.32
N THR A 281 -9.25 5.40 -17.11
CA THR A 281 -9.16 6.11 -15.83
C THR A 281 -7.85 6.89 -15.76
N LEU A 282 -6.72 6.26 -16.04
CA LEU A 282 -5.39 6.89 -16.01
C LEU A 282 -5.26 8.02 -17.03
N LYS A 283 -5.76 7.83 -18.26
CA LYS A 283 -5.77 8.89 -19.29
C LYS A 283 -6.65 10.08 -18.88
N ARG A 284 -7.74 9.82 -18.17
CA ARG A 284 -8.60 10.87 -17.65
C ARG A 284 -7.97 11.60 -16.47
N VAL A 285 -7.28 10.88 -15.57
CA VAL A 285 -6.42 11.49 -14.55
C VAL A 285 -5.34 12.36 -15.20
N TRP A 286 -4.66 11.88 -16.25
CA TRP A 286 -3.65 12.68 -16.94
C TRP A 286 -4.19 14.03 -17.45
N SER A 287 -5.38 14.03 -18.05
CA SER A 287 -5.95 15.20 -18.75
C SER A 287 -6.77 16.13 -17.85
N ASP A 288 -7.59 15.58 -16.96
CA ASP A 288 -8.59 16.34 -16.20
C ASP A 288 -8.12 16.69 -14.78
N TRP A 289 -7.06 16.08 -14.27
CA TRP A 289 -6.67 16.26 -12.85
C TRP A 289 -5.95 17.59 -12.60
N GLN A 290 -6.24 18.22 -11.46
CA GLN A 290 -5.62 19.46 -11.02
C GLN A 290 -4.24 19.18 -10.39
N TRP A 291 -3.23 18.95 -11.23
CA TRP A 291 -1.89 18.50 -10.82
C TRP A 291 -1.14 19.43 -9.85
N GLU A 292 -1.51 20.70 -9.76
CA GLU A 292 -1.00 21.64 -8.76
C GLU A 292 -1.48 21.33 -7.33
N THR A 293 -2.58 20.60 -7.20
CA THR A 293 -3.17 20.16 -5.92
C THR A 293 -2.67 18.79 -5.47
N ALA A 294 -2.01 18.04 -6.36
CA ALA A 294 -1.47 16.72 -6.06
C ALA A 294 -0.29 16.79 -5.07
N TRP A 295 0.20 15.62 -4.68
CA TRP A 295 1.32 15.42 -3.77
C TRP A 295 2.42 14.59 -4.44
N GLY A 296 3.65 14.71 -3.90
CA GLY A 296 4.82 14.14 -4.56
C GLY A 296 4.80 12.63 -4.79
N TRP A 297 3.98 11.88 -4.03
CA TRP A 297 3.83 10.43 -4.21
C TRP A 297 2.76 10.05 -5.27
N ASP A 298 1.93 10.99 -5.71
CA ASP A 298 0.89 10.74 -6.73
C ASP A 298 1.50 10.43 -8.11
N PHE A 299 2.58 11.12 -8.46
CA PHE A 299 3.31 10.91 -9.72
C PHE A 299 3.89 9.49 -9.84
N PRO A 300 4.65 8.97 -8.86
CA PRO A 300 5.08 7.58 -8.90
C PRO A 300 3.92 6.57 -8.80
N MET A 301 2.82 6.88 -8.08
CA MET A 301 1.61 6.05 -8.10
C MET A 301 1.05 5.89 -9.53
N CYS A 302 0.91 7.00 -10.25
CA CYS A 302 0.43 7.02 -11.63
C CYS A 302 1.42 6.32 -12.57
N ALA A 303 2.72 6.54 -12.39
CA ALA A 303 3.77 5.88 -13.17
C ALA A 303 3.75 4.35 -13.00
N MET A 304 3.58 3.84 -11.78
CA MET A 304 3.43 2.41 -11.52
C MET A 304 2.19 1.83 -12.20
N THR A 305 1.09 2.61 -12.25
CA THR A 305 -0.14 2.19 -12.94
C THR A 305 0.08 2.13 -14.45
N ALA A 306 0.68 3.17 -15.04
CA ALA A 306 1.06 3.21 -16.45
C ALA A 306 1.97 2.03 -16.82
N ALA A 307 2.97 1.74 -15.96
CA ALA A 307 3.88 0.62 -16.12
C ALA A 307 3.15 -0.72 -16.19
N ARG A 308 2.20 -0.98 -15.28
CA ARG A 308 1.42 -2.24 -15.29
C ARG A 308 0.49 -2.36 -16.50
N LEU A 309 0.00 -1.24 -17.02
CA LEU A 309 -0.83 -1.17 -18.23
C LEU A 309 -0.07 -1.29 -19.55
N GLY A 310 1.27 -1.31 -19.50
CA GLY A 310 2.13 -1.31 -20.68
C GLY A 310 2.31 0.07 -21.32
N GLU A 311 1.85 1.14 -20.68
CA GLU A 311 1.95 2.53 -21.14
C GLU A 311 3.34 3.10 -20.79
N ARG A 312 4.39 2.53 -21.40
CA ARG A 312 5.80 2.74 -21.03
C ARG A 312 6.25 4.20 -21.11
N ALA A 313 5.87 4.90 -22.17
CA ALA A 313 6.19 6.32 -22.33
C ALA A 313 5.48 7.16 -21.26
N LEU A 314 4.18 6.93 -21.06
CA LEU A 314 3.38 7.63 -20.06
C LEU A 314 3.90 7.41 -18.63
N ALA A 315 4.44 6.23 -18.32
CA ALA A 315 5.06 5.95 -17.03
C ALA A 315 6.23 6.89 -16.74
N VAL A 316 7.08 7.14 -17.73
CA VAL A 316 8.18 8.11 -17.63
C VAL A 316 7.65 9.54 -17.58
N GLU A 317 6.65 9.87 -18.40
CA GLU A 317 6.04 11.21 -18.42
C GLU A 317 5.43 11.60 -17.06
N PHE A 318 4.77 10.68 -16.34
CA PHE A 318 4.32 10.94 -14.98
C PHE A 318 5.48 11.27 -14.03
N LEU A 319 6.59 10.53 -14.09
CA LEU A 319 7.76 10.79 -13.24
C LEU A 319 8.44 12.12 -13.57
N LEU A 320 8.32 12.59 -14.81
CA LEU A 320 8.96 13.82 -15.29
C LEU A 320 7.98 14.99 -15.46
N MET A 321 6.73 14.84 -15.01
CA MET A 321 5.71 15.87 -15.15
C MET A 321 6.15 17.19 -14.50
N GLU A 322 6.10 18.28 -15.28
CA GLU A 322 6.50 19.60 -14.83
C GLU A 322 5.40 20.24 -13.97
N THR A 323 5.50 20.07 -12.65
CA THR A 323 4.64 20.72 -11.65
C THR A 323 5.43 20.95 -10.37
N PRO A 324 5.11 21.99 -9.58
CA PRO A 324 5.78 22.23 -8.29
C PRO A 324 5.82 20.98 -7.39
N LYS A 325 4.77 20.16 -7.43
CA LYS A 325 4.58 18.97 -6.58
C LYS A 325 5.47 17.78 -6.94
N ASN A 326 5.94 17.74 -8.19
CA ASN A 326 6.86 16.72 -8.70
C ASN A 326 8.32 17.23 -8.78
N THR A 327 8.60 18.40 -8.20
CA THR A 327 9.93 18.98 -8.22
C THR A 327 10.85 18.32 -7.19
N TYR A 328 12.04 17.93 -7.62
CA TYR A 328 13.13 17.49 -6.73
C TYR A 328 14.19 18.60 -6.68
N LEU A 329 14.47 19.10 -5.47
CA LEU A 329 15.46 20.16 -5.26
C LEU A 329 16.89 19.66 -5.56
N LEU A 330 17.85 20.57 -5.67
CA LEU A 330 19.27 20.22 -5.88
C LEU A 330 19.83 19.28 -4.80
N ASN A 331 19.29 19.36 -3.57
CA ASN A 331 19.66 18.46 -2.48
C ASN A 331 18.91 17.11 -2.52
N GLY A 332 18.08 16.89 -3.54
CA GLY A 332 17.34 15.66 -3.81
C GLY A 332 15.99 15.53 -3.11
N HIS A 333 15.58 16.44 -2.25
CA HIS A 333 14.27 16.35 -1.59
C HIS A 333 13.14 16.69 -2.57
N ASN A 334 12.06 15.91 -2.54
CA ASN A 334 10.83 16.30 -3.21
C ASN A 334 10.19 17.50 -2.49
N TYR A 335 9.86 18.54 -3.26
CA TYR A 335 9.32 19.81 -2.81
C TYR A 335 7.79 19.82 -2.91
N GLN A 336 7.12 20.53 -1.99
CA GLN A 336 5.65 20.67 -2.02
C GLN A 336 5.19 22.12 -2.13
N TYR A 337 5.63 23.00 -1.22
CA TYR A 337 5.29 24.43 -1.17
C TYR A 337 6.17 25.16 -0.13
N PRO A 338 6.15 26.51 -0.05
CA PRO A 338 6.89 27.23 1.00
C PRO A 338 6.43 26.81 2.40
N GLY A 339 7.32 26.20 3.18
CA GLY A 339 7.01 25.61 4.50
C GLY A 339 6.99 24.08 4.50
N LEU A 340 6.95 23.45 3.32
CA LEU A 340 7.13 22.01 3.14
C LEU A 340 8.13 21.76 2.00
N SER A 341 9.40 22.09 2.24
CA SER A 341 10.49 21.95 1.28
C SER A 341 11.07 20.54 1.16
N ALA A 342 10.74 19.65 2.10
CA ALA A 342 11.17 18.26 2.09
C ALA A 342 9.98 17.33 2.34
N TYR A 343 9.64 16.51 1.35
CA TYR A 343 8.52 15.60 1.41
C TYR A 343 8.93 14.19 0.98
N LEU A 344 9.26 13.36 1.95
CA LEU A 344 9.90 12.07 1.69
C LEU A 344 8.98 10.99 1.10
N PRO A 345 7.63 11.05 1.22
CA PRO A 345 6.77 10.14 0.47
C PRO A 345 7.02 10.21 -1.04
N GLY A 346 7.29 11.41 -1.60
CA GLY A 346 7.67 11.55 -3.01
C GLY A 346 8.99 10.84 -3.35
N ASN A 347 10.02 11.04 -2.52
CA ASN A 347 11.32 10.37 -2.69
C ASN A 347 11.20 8.83 -2.63
N GLY A 348 10.46 8.31 -1.67
CA GLY A 348 10.28 6.86 -1.52
C GLY A 348 9.37 6.27 -2.60
N GLY A 349 8.31 6.99 -3.01
CA GLY A 349 7.48 6.64 -4.15
C GLY A 349 8.27 6.53 -5.45
N LEU A 350 9.15 7.49 -5.74
CA LEU A 350 10.06 7.43 -6.90
C LEU A 350 10.95 6.19 -6.86
N LEU A 351 11.50 5.84 -5.69
CA LEU A 351 12.32 4.64 -5.55
C LEU A 351 11.51 3.36 -5.80
N THR A 352 10.27 3.29 -5.31
CA THR A 352 9.38 2.17 -5.58
C THR A 352 9.04 2.06 -7.07
N ALA A 353 8.65 3.17 -7.70
CA ALA A 353 8.29 3.20 -9.12
C ALA A 353 9.46 2.80 -10.02
N VAL A 354 10.66 3.32 -9.76
CA VAL A 354 11.87 2.93 -10.51
C VAL A 354 12.13 1.43 -10.37
N ALA A 355 12.09 0.88 -9.14
CA ALA A 355 12.30 -0.55 -8.92
C ALA A 355 11.27 -1.42 -9.65
N MET A 356 9.99 -1.02 -9.63
CA MET A 356 8.93 -1.71 -10.37
C MET A 356 9.13 -1.61 -11.88
N MET A 357 9.46 -0.43 -12.42
CA MET A 357 9.65 -0.23 -13.86
C MET A 357 10.88 -0.96 -14.39
N THR A 358 11.91 -1.16 -13.57
CA THR A 358 13.09 -1.95 -13.94
C THR A 358 12.89 -3.45 -13.74
N ALA A 359 12.56 -3.89 -12.52
CA ALA A 359 12.57 -5.31 -12.13
C ALA A 359 11.20 -6.00 -12.29
N GLY A 360 10.14 -5.22 -12.52
CA GLY A 360 8.78 -5.71 -12.70
C GLY A 360 8.02 -5.87 -11.38
N TRP A 361 7.05 -6.76 -11.40
CA TRP A 361 6.17 -7.09 -10.28
C TRP A 361 5.90 -8.60 -10.26
N ARG A 362 5.29 -9.11 -9.20
CA ARG A 362 4.96 -10.53 -9.09
C ARG A 362 3.91 -10.90 -10.13
N GLY A 363 4.12 -12.03 -10.80
CA GLY A 363 3.23 -12.52 -11.84
C GLY A 363 3.47 -11.90 -13.21
N LEU A 364 4.46 -11.02 -13.38
CA LEU A 364 4.92 -10.60 -14.70
C LEU A 364 5.47 -11.83 -15.46
N GLU A 365 4.87 -12.16 -16.61
CA GLU A 365 5.16 -13.39 -17.34
C GLU A 365 6.63 -13.53 -17.77
N ARG A 366 7.26 -12.41 -18.17
CA ARG A 366 8.65 -12.37 -18.64
C ARG A 366 9.43 -11.29 -17.91
N PRO A 367 9.94 -11.56 -16.70
CA PRO A 367 10.71 -10.57 -15.97
C PRO A 367 12.04 -10.29 -16.70
N PRO A 368 12.48 -9.02 -16.74
CA PRO A 368 13.62 -8.56 -17.56
C PRO A 368 15.00 -8.99 -17.01
N GLY A 369 15.03 -9.57 -15.82
CA GLY A 369 16.23 -10.07 -15.17
C GLY A 369 15.86 -10.88 -13.92
N ARG A 370 16.85 -11.55 -13.33
CA ARG A 370 16.70 -12.17 -12.01
C ARG A 370 17.57 -11.41 -11.00
N PRO A 371 17.04 -11.06 -9.82
CA PRO A 371 17.78 -10.33 -8.81
C PRO A 371 18.97 -11.12 -8.22
N ASP A 372 19.04 -12.43 -8.45
CA ASP A 372 20.12 -13.33 -8.00
C ASP A 372 21.33 -13.37 -8.96
N ARG A 373 21.26 -12.70 -10.12
CA ARG A 373 22.38 -12.60 -11.06
C ARG A 373 23.31 -11.46 -10.70
N THR A 374 24.60 -11.75 -10.67
CA THR A 374 25.66 -10.74 -10.51
C THR A 374 25.84 -9.93 -11.80
N GLY A 375 25.89 -8.61 -11.67
CA GLY A 375 26.17 -7.67 -12.77
C GLY A 375 24.95 -6.92 -13.33
N PRO A 376 25.20 -5.85 -14.11
CA PRO A 376 24.17 -4.96 -14.61
C PRO A 376 23.23 -5.64 -15.61
N GLN A 377 21.94 -5.35 -15.49
CA GLN A 377 20.88 -5.76 -16.40
C GLN A 377 20.51 -4.60 -17.34
N THR A 378 20.09 -4.92 -18.57
CA THR A 378 19.71 -3.92 -19.59
C THR A 378 18.24 -3.98 -20.01
N GLY A 379 17.58 -5.12 -19.80
CA GLY A 379 16.13 -5.23 -19.99
C GLY A 379 15.38 -4.50 -18.88
N THR A 380 14.22 -3.92 -19.18
CA THR A 380 13.34 -3.33 -18.17
C THR A 380 11.91 -3.82 -18.34
N ALA A 381 11.10 -3.74 -17.28
CA ALA A 381 9.71 -4.14 -17.35
C ALA A 381 8.87 -3.09 -18.08
N ALA A 382 9.14 -1.81 -17.84
CA ALA A 382 8.27 -0.72 -18.26
C ALA A 382 8.94 0.61 -18.67
N PHE A 383 10.28 0.69 -18.79
CA PHE A 383 10.87 1.83 -19.49
C PHE A 383 10.64 1.69 -21.02
N PRO A 384 10.58 2.80 -21.78
CA PRO A 384 10.50 2.75 -23.23
C PRO A 384 11.61 1.91 -23.85
N ASP A 385 11.26 1.04 -24.79
CA ASP A 385 12.16 0.15 -25.55
C ASP A 385 12.28 0.54 -27.03
N ASP A 386 11.83 1.75 -27.38
CA ASP A 386 11.93 2.36 -28.71
C ASP A 386 13.29 3.02 -29.00
N GLY A 387 14.24 2.90 -28.07
CA GLY A 387 15.57 3.50 -28.16
C GLY A 387 15.69 4.91 -27.57
N SER A 388 14.58 5.50 -27.08
CA SER A 388 14.61 6.81 -26.40
C SER A 388 15.29 6.75 -25.01
N TRP A 389 15.33 5.56 -24.40
CA TRP A 389 15.97 5.31 -23.11
C TRP A 389 17.01 4.19 -23.20
N SER A 390 18.14 4.38 -22.51
CA SER A 390 19.12 3.33 -22.24
C SER A 390 19.25 3.17 -20.73
N VAL A 391 18.78 2.05 -20.21
CA VAL A 391 18.70 1.80 -18.76
C VAL A 391 19.61 0.65 -18.38
N GLN A 392 20.40 0.87 -17.34
CA GLN A 392 21.17 -0.17 -16.66
C GLN A 392 20.78 -0.19 -15.19
N TRP A 393 20.58 -1.40 -14.64
CA TRP A 393 20.19 -1.55 -13.24
C TRP A 393 20.76 -2.83 -12.62
N GLU A 394 20.86 -2.83 -11.29
CA GLU A 394 21.35 -3.97 -10.50
C GLU A 394 20.70 -3.99 -9.12
N GLY A 395 20.59 -5.17 -8.51
CA GLY A 395 20.15 -5.31 -7.12
C GLY A 395 18.72 -4.86 -6.81
N LEU A 396 17.85 -4.78 -7.83
CA LEU A 396 16.43 -4.41 -7.68
C LEU A 396 15.54 -5.66 -7.72
N TYR A 397 14.50 -5.66 -6.90
CA TYR A 397 13.56 -6.76 -6.76
C TYR A 397 12.16 -6.35 -7.23
N PRO A 398 11.38 -7.29 -7.80
CA PRO A 398 10.04 -6.99 -8.28
C PRO A 398 9.10 -6.47 -7.18
N LEU A 399 8.19 -5.56 -7.51
CA LEU A 399 7.07 -5.18 -6.63
C LEU A 399 6.12 -6.37 -6.40
N LEU A 400 5.27 -6.26 -5.38
CA LEU A 400 4.28 -7.25 -4.91
C LEU A 400 3.50 -7.98 -5.99
#